data_AF-A0A8J4R726-F1
#
_entry.id   AF-A0A8J4R726-F1
#
_cell.length_a   1.000
_cell.length_b   1.000
_cell.length_c   1.000
_cell.angle_alpha   90.00
_cell.angle_beta   90.00
_cell.angle_gamma   90.00
#
_symmetry.space_group_name_H-M   'P 1'
#
loop_
_entity.id
_entity.type
_entity.pdbx_description
1 polymer ?
#
loop_
_entity_poly.entity_id
_entity_poly.type
_entity_poly.pdbx_seq_one_letter_code
_entity_poly.pdbx_strand_id
1 'polypeptide(L)'
;MSSPPTSLKPQIPLFLRPPLHSASVSDLRKWHDWAKKLASSVGSTFLDSDDGTDSGLLCRELKWLMEDAIEDHTVFSQMGIENNQTNVRLRTGIEELYNLWKQRIEERRPFQYLVGCEHWRDLVLSVQDGVLIPRPETKLIVDLVADVVSNNEGLREGLWADLGTGSGALAIGIGRILGSCGRVIATDLSPVALSVAAFNVQKYGLQEVLNLL
;
A
#
# COMPACT_ATOMS: atom_id res chain seq x y z
N MET A 1 -18.17 -4.19 18.02
CA MET A 1 -17.09 -3.61 18.85
C MET A 1 -15.87 -3.52 17.96
N SER A 2 -15.49 -2.31 17.56
CA SER A 2 -14.29 -2.05 16.76
C SER A 2 -13.04 -2.41 17.56
N SER A 3 -12.13 -3.17 16.95
CA SER A 3 -10.82 -3.52 17.47
C SER A 3 -10.07 -2.28 17.97
N PRO A 4 -9.23 -2.37 19.02
CA PRO A 4 -8.46 -1.23 19.52
C PRO A 4 -7.52 -0.70 18.43
N PRO A 5 -7.14 0.59 18.45
CA PRO A 5 -6.34 1.18 17.39
C PRO A 5 -5.00 0.46 17.26
N THR A 6 -4.74 0.14 16.00
CA THR A 6 -3.57 -0.45 15.37
C THR A 6 -2.28 0.18 15.89
N SER A 7 -1.29 -0.66 16.15
CA SER A 7 0.12 -0.31 16.43
C SER A 7 0.52 1.09 15.96
N LEU A 8 1.06 1.91 16.88
CA LEU A 8 1.69 3.19 16.55
C LEU A 8 2.88 3.03 15.60
N LYS A 9 3.50 1.84 15.54
CA LYS A 9 4.53 1.55 14.56
C LYS A 9 3.88 1.29 13.20
N PRO A 10 4.30 2.02 12.15
CA PRO A 10 3.84 1.81 10.79
C PRO A 10 4.08 0.37 10.34
N GLN A 11 3.08 -0.22 9.69
CA GLN A 11 3.21 -1.50 9.01
C GLN A 11 4.25 -1.38 7.89
N ILE A 12 5.24 -2.29 7.90
CA ILE A 12 6.18 -2.39 6.78
C ILE A 12 5.44 -3.04 5.61
N PRO A 13 5.41 -2.37 4.43
CA PRO A 13 4.83 -2.95 3.22
C PRO A 13 5.40 -4.33 2.92
N LEU A 14 4.56 -5.26 2.47
CA LEU A 14 4.92 -6.66 2.26
C LEU A 14 6.15 -6.80 1.36
N PHE A 15 6.20 -6.05 0.26
CA PHE A 15 7.33 -6.06 -0.68
C PHE A 15 8.67 -5.57 -0.09
N LEU A 16 8.64 -4.83 1.03
CA LEU A 16 9.83 -4.36 1.76
C LEU A 16 10.24 -5.27 2.93
N ARG A 17 9.44 -6.28 3.27
CA ARG A 17 9.78 -7.19 4.38
C ARG A 17 10.95 -8.08 3.99
N PRO A 18 11.87 -8.37 4.93
CA PRO A 18 12.96 -9.30 4.65
C PRO A 18 12.41 -10.71 4.33
N PRO A 19 12.97 -11.44 3.35
CA PRO A 19 12.51 -12.77 2.96
C PRO A 19 13.00 -13.85 3.95
N LEU A 20 12.38 -13.89 5.11
CA LEU A 20 12.78 -14.76 6.23
C LEU A 20 12.06 -16.13 6.22
N HIS A 21 11.06 -16.30 5.36
CA HIS A 21 10.27 -17.52 5.27
C HIS A 21 10.64 -18.32 4.01
N SER A 22 10.24 -19.59 3.98
CA SER A 22 10.36 -20.43 2.80
C SER A 22 9.19 -21.39 2.67
N ALA A 23 8.79 -21.71 1.46
CA ALA A 23 7.81 -22.75 1.17
C ALA A 23 8.21 -23.52 -0.09
N SER A 24 7.72 -24.76 -0.22
CA SER A 24 7.88 -25.51 -1.46
C SER A 24 7.03 -24.90 -2.58
N VAL A 25 7.46 -25.02 -3.84
CA VAL A 25 6.63 -24.63 -5.00
C VAL A 25 5.27 -25.35 -4.97
N SER A 26 5.24 -26.61 -4.51
CA SER A 26 4.00 -27.39 -4.38
C SER A 26 3.01 -26.74 -3.40
N ASP A 27 3.47 -26.28 -2.24
CA ASP A 27 2.59 -25.65 -1.25
C ASP A 27 2.12 -24.27 -1.69
N LEU A 28 2.98 -23.49 -2.35
CA LEU A 28 2.57 -22.23 -2.99
C LEU A 28 1.53 -22.44 -4.08
N ARG A 29 1.66 -23.49 -4.90
CA ARG A 29 0.66 -23.85 -5.92
C ARG A 29 -0.68 -24.22 -5.28
N LYS A 30 -0.66 -25.04 -4.22
CA LYS A 30 -1.88 -25.40 -3.47
C LYS A 30 -2.57 -24.16 -2.90
N TRP A 31 -1.81 -23.26 -2.27
CA TRP A 31 -2.35 -22.01 -1.74
C TRP A 31 -2.93 -21.13 -2.85
N HIS A 32 -2.23 -20.96 -3.98
CA HIS A 32 -2.72 -20.17 -5.12
C HIS A 32 -4.02 -20.73 -5.69
N ASP A 33 -4.10 -22.06 -5.88
CA ASP A 33 -5.30 -22.70 -6.42
C ASP A 33 -6.48 -22.60 -5.46
N TRP A 34 -6.23 -22.70 -4.15
CA TRP A 34 -7.23 -22.44 -3.12
C TRP A 34 -7.70 -20.98 -3.14
N ALA A 35 -6.78 -20.02 -3.19
CA ALA A 35 -7.06 -18.59 -3.17
C ALA A 35 -7.88 -18.16 -4.40
N LYS A 36 -7.53 -18.70 -5.57
CA LYS A 36 -8.25 -18.48 -6.82
C LYS A 36 -9.68 -19.04 -6.77
N LYS A 37 -9.86 -20.26 -6.25
CA LYS A 37 -11.21 -20.85 -6.05
C LYS A 37 -12.06 -20.00 -5.12
N LEU A 38 -11.48 -19.53 -4.02
CA LEU A 38 -12.18 -18.67 -3.05
C LEU A 38 -12.63 -17.36 -3.71
N ALA A 39 -11.75 -16.69 -4.47
CA ALA A 39 -12.09 -15.46 -5.20
C ALA A 39 -13.22 -15.67 -6.22
N SER A 40 -13.18 -16.77 -6.99
CA SER A 40 -14.24 -17.11 -7.95
C SER A 40 -15.59 -17.39 -7.28
N SER A 41 -15.61 -17.92 -6.06
CA SER A 41 -16.87 -18.23 -5.35
C SER A 41 -17.65 -17.00 -4.92
N VAL A 42 -16.97 -15.86 -4.77
CA VAL A 42 -17.57 -14.60 -4.34
C VAL A 42 -18.08 -13.80 -5.55
N GLY A 43 -17.35 -13.79 -6.68
CA GLY A 43 -17.69 -12.99 -7.86
C GLY A 43 -19.08 -13.25 -8.49
N SER A 44 -19.70 -14.40 -8.25
CA SER A 44 -21.04 -14.71 -8.77
C SER A 44 -22.20 -14.18 -7.92
N THR A 45 -21.94 -13.73 -6.68
CA THR A 45 -22.99 -13.44 -5.69
C THR A 45 -23.31 -11.93 -5.59
N PHE A 46 -22.52 -11.06 -6.22
CA PHE A 46 -22.50 -9.62 -5.87
C PHE A 46 -22.61 -8.65 -7.06
N LEU A 47 -23.19 -9.08 -8.19
CA LEU A 47 -23.43 -8.18 -9.34
C LEU A 47 -24.56 -7.16 -9.10
N ASP A 48 -25.35 -7.30 -8.02
CA ASP A 48 -26.57 -6.51 -7.79
C ASP A 48 -26.45 -5.38 -6.74
N SER A 49 -25.25 -5.01 -6.29
CA SER A 49 -25.08 -3.84 -5.40
C SER A 49 -23.80 -3.09 -5.73
N ASP A 50 -23.94 -1.78 -5.96
CA ASP A 50 -22.91 -0.83 -6.40
C ASP A 50 -21.50 -1.09 -5.82
N ASP A 51 -20.51 -1.12 -6.71
CA ASP A 51 -19.07 -1.36 -6.45
C ASP A 51 -18.65 -2.79 -6.02
N GLY A 52 -19.44 -3.80 -6.39
CA GLY A 52 -19.06 -5.21 -6.24
C GLY A 52 -17.70 -5.52 -6.89
N THR A 53 -16.78 -6.10 -6.10
CA THR A 53 -15.45 -6.49 -6.60
C THR A 53 -15.58 -7.55 -7.69
N ASP A 54 -15.38 -7.18 -8.95
CA ASP A 54 -15.36 -8.13 -10.06
C ASP A 54 -14.28 -9.19 -9.81
N SER A 55 -14.60 -10.44 -10.14
CA SER A 55 -13.69 -11.58 -10.18
C SER A 55 -12.36 -11.27 -10.88
N GLY A 56 -12.37 -10.41 -11.91
CA GLY A 56 -11.16 -9.92 -12.59
C GLY A 56 -10.24 -9.10 -11.69
N LEU A 57 -10.81 -8.23 -10.84
CA LEU A 57 -10.05 -7.43 -9.86
C LEU A 57 -9.43 -8.32 -8.79
N LEU A 58 -10.18 -9.28 -8.24
CA LEU A 58 -9.64 -10.23 -7.25
C LEU A 58 -8.51 -11.08 -7.82
N CYS A 59 -8.62 -11.55 -9.07
CA CYS A 59 -7.54 -12.29 -9.71
C CYS A 59 -6.27 -11.44 -9.87
N ARG A 60 -6.43 -10.14 -10.14
CA ARG A 60 -5.29 -9.20 -10.24
C ARG A 60 -4.65 -8.95 -8.88
N GLU A 61 -5.45 -8.73 -7.84
CA GLU A 61 -4.96 -8.57 -6.47
C GLU A 61 -4.25 -9.83 -5.96
N LEU A 62 -4.73 -11.02 -6.31
CA LEU A 62 -4.06 -12.28 -5.97
C LEU A 62 -2.66 -12.35 -6.59
N LYS A 63 -2.56 -11.95 -7.87
CA LYS A 63 -1.27 -11.88 -8.57
C LYS A 63 -0.31 -10.93 -7.86
N TRP A 64 -0.77 -9.73 -7.52
CA TRP A 64 0.04 -8.74 -6.80
C TRP A 64 0.47 -9.23 -5.42
N LEU A 65 -0.42 -9.90 -4.67
CA LEU A 65 -0.07 -10.48 -3.37
C LEU A 65 1.07 -11.50 -3.50
N MET A 66 1.04 -12.33 -4.55
CA MET A 66 2.12 -13.28 -4.81
C MET A 66 3.43 -12.59 -5.20
N GLU A 67 3.34 -11.57 -6.06
CA GLU A 67 4.50 -10.77 -6.47
C GLU A 67 5.16 -10.15 -5.24
N ASP A 68 4.39 -9.52 -4.35
CA ASP A 68 4.92 -8.91 -3.12
C ASP A 68 5.45 -9.94 -2.12
N ALA A 69 4.86 -11.13 -2.06
CA ALA A 69 5.25 -12.17 -1.10
C ALA A 69 6.53 -12.92 -1.50
N ILE A 70 6.83 -13.04 -2.78
CA ILE A 70 7.94 -13.87 -3.30
C ILE A 70 9.19 -13.01 -3.52
N GLU A 71 10.36 -13.49 -3.07
CA GLU A 71 11.61 -12.75 -3.27
C GLU A 71 12.04 -12.66 -4.74
N ASP A 72 11.96 -13.79 -5.45
CA ASP A 72 12.44 -13.96 -6.81
C ASP A 72 11.27 -14.22 -7.76
N HIS A 73 10.93 -13.22 -8.58
CA HIS A 73 9.82 -13.31 -9.53
C HIS A 73 10.09 -14.28 -10.70
N THR A 74 11.32 -14.78 -10.89
CA THR A 74 11.60 -15.80 -11.91
C THR A 74 10.91 -17.13 -11.60
N VAL A 75 10.52 -17.36 -10.34
CA VAL A 75 9.80 -18.54 -9.89
C VAL A 75 8.44 -18.70 -10.60
N PHE A 76 7.79 -17.61 -11.02
CA PHE A 76 6.53 -17.71 -11.77
C PHE A 76 6.69 -18.38 -13.13
N SER A 77 7.85 -18.20 -13.78
CA SER A 77 8.17 -18.92 -15.02
C SER A 77 8.45 -20.40 -14.78
N GLN A 78 8.91 -20.75 -13.56
CA GLN A 78 9.23 -22.12 -13.15
C GLN A 78 8.01 -22.87 -12.57
N MET A 79 6.94 -22.18 -12.16
CA MET A 79 5.71 -22.82 -11.70
C MET A 79 5.05 -23.68 -12.79
N GLY A 80 5.40 -23.48 -14.07
CA GLY A 80 5.02 -24.35 -15.19
C GLY A 80 5.98 -25.52 -15.47
N ILE A 81 7.10 -25.61 -14.76
CA ILE A 81 8.13 -26.66 -14.93
C ILE A 81 8.09 -27.59 -13.70
N GLU A 82 8.04 -28.90 -13.93
CA GLU A 82 7.72 -29.97 -12.96
C GLU A 82 8.74 -30.19 -11.81
N ASN A 83 9.61 -29.24 -11.48
CA ASN A 83 10.53 -29.37 -10.34
C ASN A 83 9.86 -29.00 -9.01
N ASN A 84 9.08 -29.95 -8.48
CA ASN A 84 8.33 -29.84 -7.21
C ASN A 84 9.18 -29.74 -5.93
N GLN A 85 10.52 -29.73 -6.01
CA GLN A 85 11.44 -29.76 -4.85
C GLN A 85 12.18 -28.45 -4.58
N THR A 86 11.97 -27.41 -5.39
CA THR A 86 12.60 -26.11 -5.15
C THR A 86 11.88 -25.37 -4.02
N ASN A 87 12.63 -24.91 -3.03
CA ASN A 87 12.11 -24.01 -2.01
C ASN A 87 12.21 -22.57 -2.50
N VAL A 88 11.16 -21.79 -2.26
CA VAL A 88 11.06 -20.38 -2.62
C VAL A 88 11.15 -19.55 -1.35
N ARG A 89 11.91 -18.47 -1.38
CA ARG A 89 11.99 -17.53 -0.26
C ARG A 89 10.83 -16.55 -0.30
N LEU A 90 10.21 -16.36 0.86
CA LEU A 90 9.01 -15.56 1.04
C LEU A 90 9.22 -14.45 2.08
N ARG A 91 8.62 -13.30 1.82
CA ARG A 91 8.55 -12.12 2.69
C ARG A 91 7.52 -12.27 3.82
N THR A 92 6.68 -13.29 3.74
CA THR A 92 5.70 -13.68 4.76
C THR A 92 5.50 -15.19 4.76
N GLY A 93 5.00 -15.76 5.84
CA GLY A 93 4.70 -17.19 5.94
C GLY A 93 3.51 -17.61 5.08
N ILE A 94 3.46 -18.88 4.68
CA ILE A 94 2.35 -19.42 3.88
C ILE A 94 1.01 -19.33 4.62
N GLU A 95 0.99 -19.59 5.93
CA GLU A 95 -0.20 -19.45 6.79
C GLU A 95 -0.70 -18.01 6.82
N GLU A 96 0.21 -17.03 6.83
CA GLU A 96 -0.17 -15.62 6.79
C GLU A 96 -0.78 -15.24 5.43
N LEU A 97 -0.32 -15.85 4.33
CA LEU A 97 -0.96 -15.67 3.02
C LEU A 97 -2.40 -16.19 3.00
N TYR A 98 -2.70 -17.30 3.68
CA TYR A 98 -4.08 -17.77 3.86
C TYR A 98 -4.90 -16.72 4.63
N ASN A 99 -4.36 -16.20 5.73
CA ASN A 99 -5.07 -15.21 6.57
C ASN A 99 -5.34 -13.90 5.82
N LEU A 100 -4.34 -13.35 5.15
CA LEU A 100 -4.48 -12.12 4.36
C LEU A 100 -5.55 -12.29 3.27
N TRP A 101 -5.55 -13.43 2.57
CA TRP A 101 -6.53 -13.68 1.52
C TRP A 101 -7.95 -13.88 2.08
N LYS A 102 -8.11 -14.55 3.23
CA LYS A 102 -9.40 -14.61 3.92
C LYS A 102 -9.90 -13.22 4.32
N GLN A 103 -9.06 -12.38 4.92
CA GLN A 103 -9.43 -11.01 5.27
C GLN A 103 -9.86 -10.20 4.03
N ARG A 104 -9.18 -10.40 2.88
CA ARG A 104 -9.59 -9.75 1.63
C ARG A 104 -11.00 -10.12 1.19
N ILE A 105 -11.30 -11.42 1.23
CA ILE A 105 -12.50 -11.99 0.60
C ILE A 105 -13.68 -12.00 1.57
N GLU A 106 -13.48 -12.48 2.80
CA GLU A 106 -14.52 -12.71 3.80
C GLU A 106 -14.85 -11.41 4.57
N GLU A 107 -13.83 -10.64 4.95
CA GLU A 107 -14.00 -9.40 5.72
C GLU A 107 -14.08 -8.15 4.84
N ARG A 108 -13.83 -8.29 3.53
CA ARG A 108 -13.74 -7.18 2.57
C ARG A 108 -12.72 -6.12 2.99
N ARG A 109 -11.65 -6.54 3.65
CA ARG A 109 -10.57 -5.64 4.04
C ARG A 109 -9.89 -5.08 2.78
N PRO A 110 -9.68 -3.76 2.68
CA PRO A 110 -9.01 -3.16 1.53
C PRO A 110 -7.65 -3.83 1.25
N PHE A 111 -7.40 -4.18 -0.01
CA PHE A 111 -6.18 -4.89 -0.42
C PHE A 111 -4.91 -4.17 0.05
N GLN A 112 -4.90 -2.85 -0.04
CA GLN A 112 -3.81 -1.97 0.37
C GLN A 112 -3.41 -2.15 1.83
N TYR A 113 -4.36 -2.38 2.74
CA TYR A 113 -4.04 -2.62 4.15
C TYR A 113 -3.44 -4.03 4.36
N LEU A 114 -3.78 -4.99 3.51
CA LEU A 114 -3.18 -6.33 3.53
C LEU A 114 -1.71 -6.28 3.13
N VAL A 115 -1.40 -5.62 2.01
CA VAL A 115 -0.03 -5.47 1.52
C VAL A 115 0.73 -4.34 2.23
N GLY A 116 0.03 -3.44 2.93
CA GLY A 116 0.60 -2.34 3.71
C GLY A 116 1.03 -1.12 2.88
N CYS A 117 0.61 -1.01 1.63
CA CYS A 117 0.97 0.13 0.77
C CYS A 117 -0.08 0.46 -0.30
N GLU A 118 0.03 1.67 -0.86
CA GLU A 118 -0.72 2.15 -2.02
C GLU A 118 0.21 2.86 -3.01
N HIS A 119 -0.07 2.69 -4.31
CA HIS A 119 0.59 3.40 -5.39
C HIS A 119 -0.14 4.71 -5.67
N TRP A 120 0.53 5.83 -5.40
CA TRP A 120 -0.03 7.15 -5.60
C TRP A 120 0.97 8.07 -6.30
N ARG A 121 0.62 8.50 -7.53
CA ARG A 121 1.54 9.14 -8.48
C ARG A 121 2.75 8.22 -8.72
N ASP A 122 3.95 8.75 -8.61
CA ASP A 122 5.22 8.03 -8.63
C ASP A 122 5.66 7.52 -7.25
N LEU A 123 4.82 7.68 -6.22
CA LEU A 123 5.08 7.25 -4.85
C LEU A 123 4.45 5.87 -4.59
N VAL A 124 5.16 5.06 -3.81
CA VAL A 124 4.58 3.94 -3.05
C VAL A 124 4.52 4.36 -1.59
N LEU A 125 3.33 4.60 -1.07
CA LEU A 125 3.11 5.08 0.29
C LEU A 125 2.72 3.91 1.20
N SER A 126 3.33 3.81 2.37
CA SER A 126 2.85 2.91 3.40
C SER A 126 1.47 3.35 3.88
N VAL A 127 0.56 2.40 4.09
CA VAL A 127 -0.78 2.62 4.63
C VAL A 127 -1.15 1.46 5.57
N GLN A 128 -2.07 1.72 6.50
CA GLN A 128 -2.60 0.71 7.42
C GLN A 128 -3.98 1.14 7.95
N ASP A 129 -4.63 0.26 8.70
CA ASP A 129 -5.90 0.58 9.36
C ASP A 129 -5.76 1.83 10.24
N GLY A 130 -6.70 2.76 10.08
CA GLY A 130 -6.68 4.07 10.74
C GLY A 130 -6.06 5.19 9.91
N VAL A 131 -5.62 4.91 8.67
CA VAL A 131 -5.08 5.91 7.74
C VAL A 131 -5.79 5.81 6.40
N LEU A 132 -6.32 6.92 5.89
CA LEU A 132 -7.01 6.96 4.60
C LEU A 132 -6.08 6.50 3.47
N ILE A 133 -6.53 5.52 2.68
CA ILE A 133 -5.87 5.11 1.43
C ILE A 133 -5.93 6.30 0.45
N PRO A 134 -4.78 6.83 -0.02
CA PRO A 134 -4.74 7.94 -0.96
C PRO A 134 -5.55 7.65 -2.23
N ARG A 135 -6.45 8.57 -2.60
CA ARG A 135 -7.36 8.38 -3.73
C ARG A 135 -6.78 8.92 -5.04
N PRO A 136 -7.11 8.34 -6.20
CA PRO A 136 -6.62 8.82 -7.50
C PRO A 136 -6.96 10.29 -7.78
N GLU A 137 -8.12 10.75 -7.34
CA GLU A 137 -8.64 12.10 -7.59
C GLU A 137 -7.79 13.17 -6.89
N THR A 138 -7.20 12.85 -5.73
CA THR A 138 -6.35 13.80 -4.98
C THR A 138 -5.01 14.08 -5.67
N LYS A 139 -4.64 13.29 -6.69
CA LYS A 139 -3.40 13.49 -7.45
C LYS A 139 -3.38 14.85 -8.15
N LEU A 140 -4.55 15.34 -8.60
CA LEU A 140 -4.69 16.62 -9.31
C LEU A 140 -4.30 17.83 -8.44
N ILE A 141 -4.42 17.73 -7.11
CA ILE A 141 -4.05 18.82 -6.20
C ILE A 141 -2.55 19.15 -6.32
N VAL A 142 -1.71 18.14 -6.48
CA VAL A 142 -0.26 18.32 -6.62
C VAL A 142 0.08 19.04 -7.92
N ASP A 143 -0.66 18.76 -9.00
CA ASP A 143 -0.45 19.45 -10.29
C ASP A 143 -0.85 20.92 -10.19
N LEU A 144 -1.99 21.22 -9.54
CA LEU A 144 -2.41 22.60 -9.27
C LEU A 144 -1.37 23.37 -8.43
N VAL A 145 -0.76 22.72 -7.43
CA VAL A 145 0.31 23.34 -6.65
C VAL A 145 1.53 23.62 -7.52
N ALA A 146 1.95 22.68 -8.38
CA ALA A 146 3.07 22.86 -9.30
C ALA A 146 2.85 24.08 -10.22
N ASP A 147 1.66 24.21 -10.79
CA ASP A 147 1.30 25.33 -11.65
C ASP A 147 1.37 26.66 -10.90
N VAL A 148 0.82 26.72 -9.69
CA VAL A 148 0.81 27.95 -8.88
C VAL A 148 2.22 28.38 -8.47
N VAL A 149 3.08 27.44 -8.03
CA VAL A 149 4.44 27.80 -7.61
C VAL A 149 5.33 28.17 -8.80
N SER A 150 5.11 27.60 -9.98
CA SER A 150 5.87 27.92 -11.19
C SER A 150 5.70 29.37 -11.64
N ASN A 151 4.57 29.98 -11.28
CA ASN A 151 4.23 31.36 -11.61
C ASN A 151 4.47 32.33 -10.44
N ASN A 152 4.93 31.84 -9.27
CA ASN A 152 5.12 32.66 -8.08
C ASN A 152 6.19 32.06 -7.15
N GLU A 153 7.42 32.57 -7.27
CA GLU A 153 8.56 32.15 -6.42
C GLU A 153 8.30 32.37 -4.92
N GLY A 154 7.54 33.39 -4.54
CA GLY A 154 7.17 33.63 -3.15
C GLY A 154 6.32 32.49 -2.55
N LEU A 155 5.51 31.82 -3.36
CA LEU A 155 4.78 30.63 -2.94
C LEU A 155 5.66 29.38 -2.90
N ARG A 156 6.70 29.31 -3.74
CA ARG A 156 7.69 28.23 -3.71
C ARG A 156 8.53 28.25 -2.43
N GLU A 157 8.91 29.43 -1.98
CA GLU A 157 9.65 29.66 -0.73
C GLU A 157 8.74 29.73 0.50
N GLY A 158 7.43 29.65 0.28
CA GLY A 158 6.41 29.81 1.31
C GLY A 158 6.24 28.62 2.24
N LEU A 159 5.40 28.85 3.25
CA LEU A 159 4.94 27.84 4.21
C LEU A 159 3.55 27.33 3.81
N TRP A 160 3.44 26.03 3.58
CA TRP A 160 2.20 25.36 3.20
C TRP A 160 1.65 24.52 4.35
N ALA A 161 0.34 24.27 4.35
CA ALA A 161 -0.31 23.43 5.35
C ALA A 161 -1.13 22.31 4.69
N ASP A 162 -0.98 21.08 5.17
CA ASP A 162 -1.78 19.90 4.83
C ASP A 162 -2.57 19.46 6.08
N LEU A 163 -3.89 19.67 6.05
CA LEU A 163 -4.78 19.46 7.19
C LEU A 163 -5.51 18.11 7.03
N GLY A 164 -5.25 17.17 7.95
CA GLY A 164 -5.67 15.78 7.80
C GLY A 164 -4.76 15.01 6.84
N THR A 165 -3.44 15.09 7.07
CA THR A 165 -2.41 14.59 6.14
C THR A 165 -2.50 13.09 5.86
N GLY A 166 -3.11 12.31 6.76
CA GLY A 166 -3.27 10.87 6.60
C GLY A 166 -1.92 10.18 6.44
N SER A 167 -1.67 9.58 5.28
CA SER A 167 -0.40 8.92 4.95
C SER A 167 0.71 9.88 4.54
N GLY A 168 0.46 11.20 4.49
CA GLY A 168 1.39 12.20 4.02
C GLY A 168 1.40 12.40 2.50
N ALA A 169 0.44 11.82 1.76
CA ALA A 169 0.46 11.80 0.30
C ALA A 169 0.58 13.20 -0.33
N LEU A 170 -0.28 14.13 0.09
CA LEU A 170 -0.27 15.51 -0.39
C LEU A 170 0.95 16.26 0.14
N ALA A 171 1.22 16.20 1.45
CA ALA A 171 2.40 16.83 2.03
C ALA A 171 3.71 16.45 1.32
N ILE A 172 3.91 15.16 1.01
CA ILE A 172 5.10 14.65 0.30
C ILE A 172 5.11 15.15 -1.15
N GLY A 173 3.97 15.06 -1.85
CA GLY A 173 3.84 15.56 -3.22
C GLY A 173 4.17 17.05 -3.33
N ILE A 174 3.63 17.86 -2.43
CA ILE A 174 3.88 19.30 -2.34
C ILE A 174 5.34 19.57 -1.93
N GLY A 175 5.86 18.89 -0.92
CA GLY A 175 7.25 19.05 -0.47
C GLY A 175 8.28 18.81 -1.57
N ARG A 176 8.04 17.83 -2.44
CA ARG A 176 8.91 17.58 -3.60
C ARG A 176 8.89 18.69 -4.64
N ILE A 177 7.76 19.37 -4.80
CA ILE A 177 7.63 20.54 -5.69
C ILE A 177 8.41 21.73 -5.11
N LEU A 178 8.23 22.00 -3.81
CA LEU A 178 8.87 23.13 -3.14
C LEU A 178 10.40 22.96 -3.04
N GLY A 179 10.86 21.72 -2.89
CA GLY A 179 12.28 21.41 -2.68
C GLY A 179 12.79 21.97 -1.36
N SER A 180 14.08 22.32 -1.30
CA SER A 180 14.71 22.87 -0.08
C SER A 180 14.29 24.29 0.27
N CYS A 181 13.61 25.00 -0.65
CA CYS A 181 13.28 26.41 -0.51
C CYS A 181 12.02 26.63 0.35
N GLY A 182 11.01 25.78 0.19
CA GLY A 182 9.75 25.90 0.93
C GLY A 182 9.69 25.01 2.17
N ARG A 183 8.52 25.03 2.82
CA ARG A 183 8.18 24.16 3.96
C ARG A 183 6.73 23.72 3.90
N VAL A 184 6.45 22.54 4.43
CA VAL A 184 5.08 22.02 4.60
C VAL A 184 4.86 21.64 6.06
N ILE A 185 3.79 22.15 6.66
CA ILE A 185 3.26 21.68 7.95
C ILE A 185 2.13 20.71 7.65
N ALA A 186 2.29 19.47 8.07
CA ALA A 186 1.32 18.41 7.86
C ALA A 186 0.76 17.98 9.21
N THR A 187 -0.56 18.02 9.35
CA THR A 187 -1.23 17.79 10.64
C THR A 187 -2.28 16.71 10.51
N ASP A 188 -2.48 15.92 11.56
CA ASP A 188 -3.58 14.96 11.64
C ASP A 188 -4.03 14.76 13.09
N LEU A 189 -5.32 14.56 13.29
CA LEU A 189 -5.84 14.22 14.63
C LEU A 189 -5.45 12.80 15.03
N SER A 190 -5.24 11.91 14.05
CA SER A 190 -4.91 10.51 14.28
C SER A 190 -3.41 10.35 14.54
N PRO A 191 -2.99 9.86 15.72
CA PRO A 191 -1.58 9.56 15.98
C PRO A 191 -1.06 8.42 15.08
N VAL A 192 -1.96 7.54 14.60
CA VAL A 192 -1.62 6.49 13.63
C VAL A 192 -1.33 7.09 12.26
N ALA A 193 -2.09 8.10 11.83
CA ALA A 193 -1.81 8.82 10.58
C ALA A 193 -0.46 9.54 10.66
N LEU A 194 -0.18 10.27 11.74
CA LEU A 194 1.10 10.95 11.92
C LEU A 194 2.30 9.99 11.92
N SER A 195 2.17 8.80 12.52
CA SER A 195 3.26 7.83 12.49
C SER A 195 3.51 7.27 11.09
N VAL A 196 2.46 7.00 10.33
CA VAL A 196 2.55 6.53 8.93
C VAL A 196 3.09 7.65 8.02
N ALA A 197 2.60 8.87 8.18
CA ALA A 197 3.14 10.05 7.49
C ALA A 197 4.64 10.20 7.78
N ALA A 198 5.07 10.12 9.04
CA ALA A 198 6.49 10.21 9.40
C ALA A 198 7.34 9.14 8.70
N PHE A 199 6.86 7.89 8.64
CA PHE A 199 7.54 6.83 7.92
C PHE A 199 7.66 7.12 6.42
N ASN A 200 6.59 7.61 5.79
CA ASN A 200 6.61 7.97 4.38
C ASN A 200 7.50 9.19 4.11
N VAL A 201 7.48 10.21 4.97
CA VAL A 201 8.36 11.39 4.87
C VAL A 201 9.83 10.97 4.94
N GLN A 202 10.17 10.08 5.88
CA GLN A 202 11.52 9.52 5.98
C GLN A 202 11.90 8.72 4.73
N LYS A 203 10.99 7.89 4.20
CA LYS A 203 11.21 7.10 2.99
C LYS A 203 11.58 7.96 1.78
N TYR A 204 11.02 9.17 1.68
CA TYR A 204 11.30 10.11 0.58
C TYR A 204 12.33 11.19 0.92
N GLY A 205 12.95 11.14 2.10
CA GLY A 205 14.03 12.06 2.47
C GLY A 205 13.59 13.51 2.66
N LEU A 206 12.36 13.75 3.12
CA LEU A 206 11.75 15.08 3.19
C LEU A 206 11.67 15.66 4.61
N GLN A 207 12.39 15.10 5.59
CA GLN A 207 12.34 15.53 7.00
C GLN A 207 12.72 17.00 7.22
N GLU A 208 13.57 17.56 6.34
CA GLU A 208 13.98 18.97 6.42
C GLU A 208 12.96 19.95 5.82
N VAL A 209 12.04 19.43 5.00
CA VAL A 209 11.02 20.21 4.28
C VAL A 209 9.66 20.09 4.97
N LEU A 210 9.36 18.92 5.55
CA LEU A 210 8.08 18.59 6.17
C LEU A 210 8.17 18.54 7.69
N ASN A 211 7.31 19.30 8.35
CA ASN A 211 7.09 19.22 9.80
C ASN A 211 5.73 18.59 10.08
N LEU A 212 5.71 17.55 10.92
CA LEU A 212 4.49 16.82 11.30
C LEU A 212 4.05 17.25 12.69
N LEU A 213 2.79 17.66 12.83
CA LEU A 213 2.20 18.14 14.10
C LEU A 213 0.93 17.37 14.48
#